data_AF-A0A7W1UPJ0-F1
#
_entry.id   AF-A0A7W1UPJ0-F1
#
_cell.length_a   1.000
_cell.length_b   1.000
_cell.length_c   1.000
_cell.angle_alpha   90.00
_cell.angle_beta   90.00
_cell.angle_gamma   90.00
#
_symmetry.space_group_name_H-M   'P 1'
#
loop_
_entity.id
_entity.type
_entity.pdbx_description
1 polymer ?
#
loop_
_entity_poly.entity_id
_entity_poly.type
_entity_poly.pdbx_seq_one_letter_code
_entity_poly.pdbx_strand_id
1 'polypeptide(L)'
;MYQKFLDAMIKGERLQKNGHLIRKTTIRNYEGLQKNLEEYSLLKSKVIRMKDYESLNTTRARISEKNYWKRFYLSFTEFLYTKADDNYVGTQIKLLRAFFNYQNELMNPAPGNYYLRFYAIQEETPVLVLYPERLNFLIHNKEFEKKLPAHLKRHKDLFVFGCTTALRFSDLISLKPSNIERINNNVYVT
;
A
#
# COMPACT_ATOMS: atom_id res chain seq x y z
N MET A 1 -5.25 -7.25 20.40
CA MET A 1 -3.86 -7.48 19.94
C MET A 1 -3.53 -6.64 18.73
N TYR A 2 -4.31 -6.74 17.64
CA TYR A 2 -4.14 -5.89 16.45
C TYR A 2 -4.31 -4.38 16.74
N GLN A 3 -5.31 -4.00 17.52
CA GLN A 3 -5.52 -2.59 17.91
C GLN A 3 -4.28 -1.98 18.58
N LYS A 4 -3.63 -2.69 19.50
CA LYS A 4 -2.39 -2.22 20.15
C LYS A 4 -1.27 -1.95 19.16
N PHE A 5 -1.17 -2.77 18.10
CA PHE A 5 -0.19 -2.57 17.03
C PHE A 5 -0.47 -1.29 16.23
N LEU A 6 -1.74 -1.03 15.90
CA LEU A 6 -2.14 0.22 15.26
C LEU A 6 -1.90 1.42 16.16
N ASP A 7 -2.29 1.34 17.43
CA ASP A 7 -2.12 2.41 18.40
C ASP A 7 -0.64 2.79 18.54
N ALA A 8 0.26 1.80 18.59
CA ALA A 8 1.71 2.03 18.64
C ALA A 8 2.22 2.77 17.38
N MET A 9 1.66 2.51 16.20
CA MET A 9 2.00 3.28 15.00
C MET A 9 1.47 4.71 15.06
N ILE A 10 0.22 4.88 15.48
CA ILE A 10 -0.47 6.17 15.53
C ILE A 10 0.20 7.11 16.53
N LYS A 11 0.59 6.58 17.70
CA LYS A 11 1.29 7.32 18.76
C LYS A 11 2.76 7.59 18.45
N GLY A 12 3.30 7.00 17.39
CA GLY A 12 4.72 7.13 17.03
C GLY A 12 5.66 6.30 17.90
N GLU A 13 5.14 5.41 18.74
CA GLU A 13 5.93 4.44 19.52
C GLU A 13 6.61 3.41 18.59
N ARG A 14 5.96 3.10 17.46
CA ARG A 14 6.52 2.26 16.41
C ARG A 14 6.98 3.10 15.23
N LEU A 15 8.29 3.07 14.98
CA LEU A 15 8.93 3.81 13.90
C LEU A 15 9.20 2.93 12.68
N GLN A 16 9.49 3.57 11.56
CA GLN A 16 10.12 2.93 10.41
C GLN A 16 11.55 2.50 10.77
N LYS A 17 12.15 1.61 9.96
CA LYS A 17 13.54 1.14 10.18
C LYS A 17 14.58 2.27 10.17
N ASN A 18 14.28 3.38 9.50
CA ASN A 18 15.11 4.59 9.45
C ASN A 18 14.83 5.58 10.59
N GLY A 19 14.02 5.22 11.58
CA GLY A 19 13.67 6.07 12.72
C GLY A 19 12.59 7.12 12.44
N HIS A 20 12.07 7.25 11.22
CA HIS A 20 10.98 8.17 10.94
C HIS A 20 9.61 7.60 11.35
N LEU A 21 8.67 8.51 11.64
CA LEU A 21 7.27 8.15 11.87
C LEU A 21 6.69 7.40 10.67
N ILE A 22 5.82 6.42 10.94
CA ILE A 22 5.11 5.71 9.88
C ILE A 22 4.15 6.69 9.19
N ARG A 23 4.16 6.69 7.86
CA ARG A 23 3.33 7.61 7.08
C ARG A 23 1.84 7.33 7.32
N LYS A 24 1.03 8.38 7.37
CA LYS A 24 -0.44 8.27 7.51
C LYS A 24 -1.08 7.38 6.44
N THR A 25 -0.55 7.39 5.22
CA THR A 25 -0.98 6.47 4.13
C THR A 25 -0.74 5.01 4.50
N THR A 26 0.41 4.70 5.10
CA THR A 26 0.72 3.34 5.57
C THR A 26 -0.19 2.92 6.72
N ILE A 27 -0.48 3.82 7.67
CA ILE A 27 -1.44 3.56 8.76
C ILE A 27 -2.82 3.21 8.18
N ARG A 28 -3.32 3.99 7.22
CA ARG A 28 -4.59 3.70 6.53
C ARG A 28 -4.64 2.33 5.86
N ASN A 29 -3.51 1.84 5.35
CA ASN A 29 -3.46 0.48 4.79
C ASN A 29 -3.65 -0.59 5.87
N TYR A 30 -3.08 -0.39 7.07
CA TYR A 30 -3.30 -1.29 8.22
C TYR A 30 -4.72 -1.19 8.79
N GLU A 31 -5.33 0.00 8.81
CA GLU A 31 -6.76 0.16 9.15
C GLU A 31 -7.64 -0.63 8.16
N GLY A 32 -7.31 -0.59 6.86
CA GLY A 32 -7.97 -1.41 5.85
C GLY A 32 -7.83 -2.92 6.11
N LEU A 33 -6.65 -3.36 6.53
CA LEU A 33 -6.44 -4.76 6.94
C LEU A 33 -7.27 -5.13 8.17
N GLN A 34 -7.35 -4.26 9.19
CA GLN A 34 -8.20 -4.50 10.36
C GLN A 34 -9.66 -4.73 9.94
N LYS A 35 -10.20 -3.80 9.14
CA LYS A 35 -11.58 -3.90 8.65
C LYS A 35 -11.81 -5.21 7.89
N ASN A 36 -10.89 -5.60 7.02
CA ASN A 36 -10.98 -6.86 6.30
C ASN A 36 -10.97 -8.09 7.22
N LEU A 37 -10.13 -8.09 8.26
CA LEU A 37 -10.05 -9.18 9.24
C LEU A 37 -11.35 -9.27 10.08
N GLU A 38 -11.93 -8.14 10.47
CA GLU A 38 -13.18 -8.06 11.21
C GLU A 38 -14.37 -8.56 10.38
N GLU A 39 -14.49 -8.08 9.14
CA GLU A 39 -15.54 -8.52 8.21
C GLU A 39 -15.42 -10.01 7.88
N TYR A 40 -14.20 -10.51 7.67
CA TYR A 40 -13.94 -11.94 7.47
C TYR A 40 -14.34 -12.76 8.71
N SER A 41 -13.97 -12.31 9.91
CA SER A 41 -14.29 -12.97 11.18
C SER A 41 -15.80 -13.06 11.38
N LEU A 42 -16.54 -11.98 11.04
CA LEU A 42 -17.99 -11.95 11.08
C LEU A 42 -18.61 -12.93 10.08
N LEU A 43 -18.17 -12.87 8.82
CA LEU A 43 -18.67 -13.74 7.75
C LEU A 43 -18.48 -15.22 8.06
N LYS A 44 -17.31 -15.60 8.59
CA LYS A 44 -17.02 -17.00 8.95
C LYS A 44 -17.54 -17.39 10.33
N SER A 45 -18.14 -16.45 11.08
CA SER A 45 -18.58 -16.62 12.47
C SER A 45 -17.49 -17.26 13.35
N LYS A 46 -16.24 -16.82 13.14
CA LYS A 46 -15.05 -17.42 13.78
C LYS A 46 -14.08 -16.34 14.19
N VAL A 47 -13.74 -16.34 15.47
CA VAL A 47 -12.69 -15.48 16.01
C VAL A 47 -11.32 -15.92 15.48
N ILE A 48 -10.57 -14.98 14.92
CA ILE A 48 -9.18 -15.18 14.54
C ILE A 48 -8.36 -15.25 15.82
N ARG A 49 -7.75 -16.42 16.08
CA ARG A 49 -6.99 -16.65 17.31
C ARG A 49 -5.51 -16.79 17.00
N MET A 50 -4.68 -16.38 17.95
CA MET A 50 -3.24 -16.61 17.93
C MET A 50 -2.85 -17.31 19.22
N LYS A 51 -2.15 -18.44 19.12
CA LYS A 51 -1.61 -19.15 20.28
C LYS A 51 -0.13 -18.83 20.46
N ASP A 52 0.28 -18.79 21.71
CA ASP A 52 1.66 -18.81 22.12
C ASP A 52 2.33 -20.13 21.68
N TYR A 53 3.48 -20.03 21.02
CA TYR A 53 4.21 -21.19 20.52
C TYR A 53 4.73 -22.12 21.63
N GLU A 54 5.19 -21.59 22.76
CA GLU A 54 5.72 -22.38 23.87
C GLU A 54 4.63 -23.21 24.54
N SER A 55 3.39 -22.71 24.53
CA SER A 55 2.22 -23.46 24.99
C SER A 55 1.92 -24.71 24.14
N LEU A 56 2.46 -24.79 22.92
CA LEU A 56 2.28 -25.92 22.00
C LEU A 56 3.39 -26.96 22.24
N ASN A 57 3.31 -27.63 23.38
CA ASN A 57 4.31 -28.57 23.88
C ASN A 57 4.39 -29.91 23.11
N THR A 58 3.40 -30.24 22.29
CA THR A 58 3.40 -31.48 21.48
C THR A 58 3.52 -31.21 19.98
N THR A 59 4.17 -32.14 19.27
CA THR A 59 4.20 -32.14 17.79
C THR A 59 2.81 -32.07 17.19
N ARG A 60 1.84 -32.80 17.77
CA ARG A 60 0.44 -32.77 17.33
C ARG A 60 -0.19 -31.39 17.48
N ALA A 61 0.04 -30.70 18.60
CA ALA A 61 -0.45 -29.34 18.81
C ALA A 61 0.15 -28.35 17.80
N ARG A 62 1.46 -28.43 17.54
CA ARG A 62 2.15 -27.59 16.55
C ARG A 62 1.65 -27.83 15.13
N ILE A 63 1.39 -29.09 14.75
CA ILE A 63 0.80 -29.45 13.45
C ILE A 63 -0.62 -28.90 13.33
N SER A 64 -1.43 -29.03 14.39
CA SER A 64 -2.80 -28.50 14.42
C SER A 64 -2.81 -26.98 14.22
N GLU A 65 -1.90 -26.26 14.87
CA GLU A 65 -1.77 -24.80 14.72
C GLU A 65 -1.32 -24.40 13.32
N LYS A 66 -0.33 -25.11 12.76
CA LYS A 66 0.10 -24.93 11.36
C LYS A 66 -1.06 -25.12 10.39
N ASN A 67 -1.88 -26.16 10.60
CA ASN A 67 -3.04 -26.43 9.74
C ASN A 67 -4.15 -25.39 9.91
N TYR A 68 -4.33 -24.84 11.12
CA TYR A 68 -5.24 -23.72 11.35
C TYR A 68 -4.84 -22.52 10.50
N TRP A 69 -3.58 -22.07 10.58
CA TRP A 69 -3.11 -20.92 9.82
C TRP A 69 -3.09 -21.15 8.30
N LYS A 70 -2.82 -22.39 7.85
CA LYS A 70 -2.96 -22.76 6.43
C LYS A 70 -4.40 -22.59 5.94
N ARG A 71 -5.38 -23.10 6.70
CA ARG A 71 -6.81 -22.95 6.34
C ARG A 71 -7.24 -21.49 6.39
N PHE A 72 -6.85 -20.77 7.44
CA PHE A 72 -7.10 -19.34 7.57
C PHE A 72 -6.62 -18.60 6.33
N TYR A 73 -5.34 -18.77 5.97
CA TYR A 73 -4.74 -18.10 4.81
C TYR A 73 -5.57 -18.32 3.53
N LEU A 74 -5.84 -19.58 3.17
CA LEU A 74 -6.61 -19.91 1.97
C LEU A 74 -8.00 -19.27 1.97
N SER A 75 -8.73 -19.42 3.07
CA SER A 75 -10.10 -18.89 3.18
C SER A 75 -10.15 -17.36 3.30
N PHE A 76 -9.12 -16.73 3.85
CA PHE A 76 -9.03 -15.28 3.95
C PHE A 76 -8.66 -14.68 2.59
N THR A 77 -7.71 -15.26 1.85
CA THR A 77 -7.40 -14.82 0.48
C THR A 77 -8.60 -15.02 -0.44
N GLU A 78 -9.31 -16.14 -0.34
CA GLU A 78 -10.56 -16.36 -1.10
C GLU A 78 -11.58 -15.26 -0.82
N PHE A 79 -11.77 -14.89 0.45
CA PHE A 79 -12.60 -13.75 0.82
C PHE A 79 -12.10 -12.42 0.22
N LEU A 80 -10.80 -12.13 0.27
CA LEU A 80 -10.25 -10.89 -0.28
C LEU A 80 -10.43 -10.82 -1.81
N TYR A 81 -10.31 -11.96 -2.51
CA TYR A 81 -10.53 -12.05 -3.95
C TYR A 81 -11.97 -11.79 -4.38
N THR A 82 -12.94 -11.90 -3.47
CA THR A 82 -14.31 -11.42 -3.76
C THR A 82 -14.41 -9.91 -3.89
N LYS A 83 -13.36 -9.15 -3.50
CA LYS A 83 -13.38 -7.69 -3.40
C LYS A 83 -12.33 -6.98 -4.25
N ALA A 84 -11.23 -7.66 -4.60
CA ALA A 84 -10.08 -7.00 -5.19
C ALA A 84 -9.15 -7.97 -5.95
N ASP A 85 -8.20 -7.38 -6.66
CA ASP A 85 -7.19 -8.07 -7.47
C ASP A 85 -6.01 -8.62 -6.65
N ASP A 86 -5.13 -9.35 -7.34
CA ASP A 86 -3.91 -9.95 -6.82
C ASP A 86 -3.02 -8.97 -6.07
N ASN A 87 -2.88 -7.74 -6.57
CA ASN A 87 -2.00 -6.72 -5.99
C ASN A 87 -2.54 -6.20 -4.66
N TYR A 88 -3.86 -6.02 -4.56
CA TYR A 88 -4.50 -5.70 -3.30
C TYR A 88 -4.37 -6.86 -2.31
N VAL A 89 -4.71 -8.09 -2.71
CA VAL A 89 -4.62 -9.28 -1.84
C VAL A 89 -3.19 -9.46 -1.34
N GLY A 90 -2.20 -9.39 -2.24
CA GLY A 90 -0.78 -9.43 -1.90
C GLY A 90 -0.37 -8.36 -0.89
N THR A 91 -0.89 -7.15 -1.04
CA THR A 91 -0.65 -6.05 -0.09
C THR A 91 -1.23 -6.37 1.29
N GLN A 92 -2.47 -6.85 1.38
CA GLN A 92 -3.09 -7.26 2.64
C GLN A 92 -2.28 -8.36 3.34
N ILE A 93 -1.78 -9.35 2.59
CA ILE A 93 -0.93 -10.41 3.13
C ILE A 93 0.43 -9.88 3.61
N LYS A 94 1.07 -8.95 2.89
CA LYS A 94 2.32 -8.30 3.32
C LYS A 94 2.14 -7.56 4.65
N LEU A 95 1.04 -6.81 4.81
CA LEU A 95 0.71 -6.11 6.04
C LEU A 95 0.46 -7.09 7.19
N LEU A 96 -0.26 -8.19 6.93
CA LEU A 96 -0.51 -9.21 7.94
C LEU A 96 0.78 -9.87 8.42
N ARG A 97 1.69 -10.21 7.50
CA ARG A 97 3.02 -10.74 7.85
C ARG A 97 3.83 -9.74 8.69
N ALA A 98 3.78 -8.45 8.36
CA ALA A 98 4.45 -7.41 9.14
C ALA A 98 3.88 -7.31 10.58
N PHE A 99 2.57 -7.48 10.74
CA PHE A 99 1.94 -7.59 12.06
C PHE A 99 2.45 -8.81 12.83
N PHE A 100 2.53 -10.00 12.23
CA PHE A 100 3.07 -11.18 12.89
C PHE A 100 4.54 -11.01 13.30
N ASN A 101 5.38 -10.42 12.44
CA ASN A 101 6.77 -10.10 12.77
C ASN A 101 6.84 -9.21 14.03
N TYR A 102 6.03 -8.16 14.08
CA TYR A 102 5.97 -7.28 15.25
C TYR A 102 5.54 -8.02 16.53
N GLN A 103 4.60 -8.96 16.43
CA GLN A 103 4.20 -9.76 17.58
C GLN A 103 5.31 -10.70 18.05
N ASN A 104 6.08 -11.28 17.13
CA ASN A 104 7.25 -12.11 17.48
C ASN A 104 8.37 -11.29 18.13
N GLU A 105 8.55 -10.02 17.77
CA GLU A 105 9.56 -9.15 18.38
C GLU A 105 9.18 -8.70 19.80
N LEU A 106 7.88 -8.54 20.09
CA LEU A 106 7.41 -8.00 21.37
C LEU A 106 6.90 -9.03 22.38
N MET A 107 6.36 -10.16 21.91
CA MET A 107 5.80 -11.15 22.81
C MET A 107 6.86 -12.15 23.25
N ASN A 108 6.93 -12.36 24.56
CA ASN A 108 7.63 -13.50 25.13
C ASN A 108 6.64 -14.35 25.95
N PRO A 109 6.23 -15.54 25.47
CA PRO A 109 6.77 -16.21 24.29
C PRO A 109 6.09 -15.80 22.99
N ALA A 110 6.83 -15.91 21.89
CA ALA A 110 6.40 -15.47 20.57
C ALA A 110 5.35 -16.43 19.95
N PRO A 111 4.42 -15.94 19.11
CA PRO A 111 3.43 -16.79 18.42
C PRO A 111 4.04 -17.70 17.33
N GLY A 112 5.32 -17.54 17.00
CA GLY A 112 6.07 -18.42 16.11
C GLY A 112 5.93 -18.08 14.62
N ASN A 113 6.50 -18.92 13.75
CA ASN A 113 6.78 -18.59 12.35
C ASN A 113 5.72 -19.05 11.32
N TYR A 114 4.47 -19.25 11.75
CA TYR A 114 3.42 -19.81 10.88
C TYR A 114 3.09 -18.92 9.67
N TYR A 115 3.16 -17.60 9.84
CA TYR A 115 2.89 -16.58 8.82
C TYR A 115 3.92 -16.55 7.68
N LEU A 116 5.10 -17.17 7.84
CA LEU A 116 6.09 -17.26 6.76
C LEU A 116 5.56 -18.04 5.54
N ARG A 117 4.50 -18.83 5.72
CA ARG A 117 3.84 -19.59 4.66
C ARG A 117 2.78 -18.79 3.90
N PHE A 118 2.47 -17.57 4.33
CA PHE A 118 1.52 -16.72 3.61
C PHE A 118 2.21 -16.17 2.37
N TYR A 119 1.71 -16.59 1.21
CA TYR A 119 2.24 -16.15 -0.07
C TYR A 119 1.59 -14.80 -0.43
N ALA A 120 2.41 -13.82 -0.80
CA ALA A 120 1.93 -12.52 -1.24
C ALA A 120 2.09 -12.47 -2.76
N ILE A 121 1.00 -12.78 -3.47
CA ILE A 121 0.94 -12.71 -4.93
C ILE A 121 1.11 -11.26 -5.36
N GLN A 122 1.75 -11.04 -6.49
CA GLN A 122 1.84 -9.74 -7.15
C GLN A 122 1.83 -9.99 -8.64
N GLU A 123 0.97 -9.27 -9.36
CA GLU A 123 0.91 -9.31 -10.81
C GLU A 123 1.46 -8.01 -11.38
N GLU A 124 2.18 -8.13 -12.50
CA GLU A 124 2.64 -6.97 -13.25
C GLU A 124 1.46 -6.35 -13.99
N THR A 125 1.07 -5.15 -13.57
CA THR A 125 0.03 -4.39 -14.29
C THR A 125 0.66 -3.72 -15.51
N PRO A 126 0.07 -3.86 -16.71
CA PRO A 126 0.60 -3.22 -17.90
C PRO A 126 0.65 -1.71 -17.71
N VAL A 127 1.82 -1.11 -17.98
CA VAL A 127 1.98 0.34 -17.90
C VAL A 127 1.30 0.96 -19.11
N LEU A 128 0.18 1.64 -18.88
CA LEU A 128 -0.47 2.45 -19.90
C LEU A 128 0.37 3.71 -20.15
N VAL A 129 1.12 3.72 -21.25
CA VAL A 129 1.98 4.85 -21.62
C VAL A 129 1.31 5.75 -22.67
N LEU A 130 1.58 7.05 -22.57
CA LEU A 130 1.24 7.99 -23.63
C LEU A 130 2.31 7.95 -24.72
N TYR A 131 1.90 7.66 -25.96
CA TYR A 131 2.81 7.67 -27.10
C TYR A 131 3.34 9.09 -27.41
N PRO A 132 4.60 9.22 -27.87
CA PRO A 132 5.22 10.50 -28.18
C PRO A 132 4.40 11.37 -29.14
N GLU A 133 3.76 10.76 -30.14
CA GLU A 133 2.93 11.46 -31.13
C GLU A 133 1.72 12.13 -30.48
N ARG A 134 1.12 11.47 -29.47
CA ARG A 134 -0.01 12.02 -28.72
C ARG A 134 0.43 13.18 -27.82
N LEU A 135 1.61 13.09 -27.21
CA LEU A 135 2.16 14.20 -26.44
C LEU A 135 2.48 15.40 -27.35
N ASN A 136 3.13 15.17 -28.49
CA ASN A 136 3.43 16.20 -29.48
C ASN A 136 2.16 16.88 -30.00
N PHE A 137 1.08 16.12 -30.22
CA PHE A 137 -0.22 16.69 -30.56
C PHE A 137 -0.72 17.67 -29.49
N LEU A 138 -0.64 17.32 -28.20
CA LEU A 138 -1.08 18.18 -27.10
C LEU A 138 -0.21 19.45 -26.95
N ILE A 139 1.08 19.36 -27.28
CA ILE A 139 2.02 20.49 -27.24
C ILE A 139 1.75 21.47 -28.39
N HIS A 140 1.65 20.97 -29.63
CA HIS A 140 1.74 21.80 -30.82
C HIS A 140 0.41 22.12 -31.50
N ASN A 141 -0.66 21.34 -31.30
CA ASN A 141 -1.91 21.54 -32.03
C ASN A 141 -2.74 22.71 -31.47
N LYS A 142 -2.56 23.90 -32.05
CA LYS A 142 -3.26 25.13 -31.64
C LYS A 142 -4.75 25.15 -31.99
N GLU A 143 -5.17 24.46 -33.05
CA GLU A 143 -6.60 24.38 -33.41
C GLU A 143 -7.38 23.57 -32.39
N PHE A 144 -6.81 22.44 -31.96
CA PHE A 144 -7.35 21.63 -30.88
C PHE A 144 -7.40 22.43 -29.57
N GLU A 145 -6.32 23.10 -29.21
CA GLU A 145 -6.26 23.91 -28.00
C GLU A 145 -7.34 25.00 -27.98
N LYS A 146 -7.58 25.68 -29.11
CA LYS A 146 -8.64 26.70 -29.23
C LYS A 146 -10.03 26.15 -28.94
N LYS A 147 -10.31 24.88 -29.30
CA LYS A 147 -11.59 24.20 -29.06
C LYS A 147 -11.79 23.81 -27.59
N LEU A 148 -10.74 23.80 -26.76
CA LEU A 148 -10.86 23.43 -25.36
C LEU A 148 -11.46 24.56 -24.50
N PRO A 149 -12.37 24.24 -23.56
CA PRO A 149 -12.77 25.18 -22.52
C PRO A 149 -11.59 25.53 -21.60
N ALA A 150 -11.68 26.68 -20.92
CA ALA A 150 -10.58 27.23 -20.13
C ALA A 150 -10.02 26.27 -19.06
N HIS A 151 -10.89 25.47 -18.43
CA HIS A 151 -10.43 24.49 -17.44
C HIS A 151 -9.59 23.38 -18.08
N LEU A 152 -9.96 22.85 -19.25
CA LEU A 152 -9.18 21.81 -19.94
C LEU A 152 -7.86 22.33 -20.49
N LYS A 153 -7.78 23.61 -20.87
CA LYS A 153 -6.49 24.24 -21.21
C LYS A 153 -5.52 24.17 -20.02
N ARG A 154 -5.98 24.53 -18.81
CA ARG A 154 -5.16 24.44 -17.60
C ARG A 154 -4.71 23.00 -17.28
N HIS A 155 -5.61 22.02 -17.44
CA HIS A 155 -5.25 20.61 -17.23
C HIS A 155 -4.25 20.13 -18.29
N LYS A 156 -4.40 20.55 -19.55
CA LYS A 156 -3.46 20.26 -20.63
C LYS A 156 -2.07 20.82 -20.30
N ASP A 157 -2.00 22.09 -19.86
CA ASP A 157 -0.74 22.74 -19.52
C ASP A 157 -0.03 22.03 -18.36
N LEU A 158 -0.77 21.69 -17.30
CA LEU A 158 -0.24 20.91 -16.16
C LEU A 158 0.24 19.52 -16.59
N PHE A 159 -0.53 18.85 -17.45
CA PHE A 159 -0.20 17.52 -17.95
C PHE A 159 1.06 17.54 -18.82
N VAL A 160 1.12 18.44 -19.79
CA VAL A 160 2.30 18.62 -20.67
C VAL A 160 3.52 18.97 -19.83
N PHE A 161 3.40 19.91 -18.90
CA PHE A 161 4.49 20.30 -18.01
C PHE A 161 4.98 19.11 -17.16
N GLY A 162 4.06 18.31 -16.63
CA GLY A 162 4.37 17.07 -15.91
C GLY A 162 5.11 16.05 -16.77
N CYS A 163 4.69 15.85 -18.02
CA CYS A 163 5.40 14.98 -18.95
C CYS A 163 6.81 15.50 -19.29
N THR A 164 6.99 16.81 -19.42
CA THR A 164 8.30 17.42 -19.75
C THR A 164 9.29 17.44 -18.59
N THR A 165 8.79 17.50 -17.34
CA THR A 165 9.63 17.61 -16.14
C THR A 165 9.77 16.29 -15.39
N ALA A 166 8.98 15.27 -15.76
CA ALA A 166 8.90 13.97 -15.08
C ALA A 166 8.59 14.06 -13.57
N LEU A 167 7.96 15.15 -13.14
CA LEU A 167 7.53 15.32 -11.75
C LEU A 167 6.31 14.44 -11.45
N ARG A 168 6.24 13.92 -10.22
CA ARG A 168 5.03 13.22 -9.75
C ARG A 168 3.91 14.24 -9.59
N PHE A 169 2.67 13.77 -9.72
CA PHE A 169 1.49 14.64 -9.58
C PHE A 169 1.46 15.41 -8.24
N SER A 170 1.82 14.76 -7.12
CA SER A 170 1.90 15.44 -5.82
C SER A 170 2.91 16.59 -5.83
N ASP A 171 4.04 16.38 -6.48
CA ASP A 171 5.14 17.35 -6.54
C ASP A 171 4.70 18.53 -7.42
N LEU A 172 4.10 18.25 -8.58
CA LEU A 172 3.52 19.24 -9.50
C LEU A 172 2.50 20.16 -8.83
N ILE A 173 1.54 19.60 -8.09
CA ILE A 173 0.50 20.38 -7.42
C ILE A 173 1.06 21.17 -6.23
N SER A 174 2.19 20.74 -5.67
CA SER A 174 2.85 21.42 -4.55
C SER A 174 3.85 22.50 -4.97
N LEU A 175 4.11 22.66 -6.28
CA LEU A 175 5.07 23.63 -6.81
C LEU A 175 4.71 25.06 -6.41
N LYS A 176 5.72 25.81 -5.97
CA LYS A 176 5.62 27.23 -5.64
C LYS A 176 6.46 28.05 -6.60
N PRO A 177 6.20 29.36 -6.72
CA PRO A 177 7.06 30.26 -7.50
C PRO A 177 8.54 30.21 -7.07
N SER A 178 8.82 29.94 -5.79
CA SER A 178 10.18 29.79 -5.27
C SER A 178 10.93 28.55 -5.79
N ASN A 179 10.22 27.58 -6.36
CA ASN A 179 10.81 26.39 -7.00
C ASN A 179 11.18 26.64 -8.46
N ILE A 180 11.00 27.87 -8.98
CA ILE A 180 11.27 28.20 -10.37
C ILE A 180 12.43 29.17 -10.43
N GLU A 181 13.55 28.71 -10.97
CA GLU A 181 14.76 29.50 -11.13
C GLU A 181 15.01 29.84 -12.60
N ARG A 182 15.42 31.08 -12.86
CA ARG A 182 15.78 31.54 -14.21
C ARG A 182 17.27 31.85 -14.24
N ILE A 183 18.03 31.03 -14.98
CA ILE A 183 19.49 31.18 -15.10
C ILE A 183 19.84 31.14 -16.58
N ASN A 184 20.55 32.15 -17.08
CA ASN A 184 21.05 32.21 -18.47
C ASN A 184 19.98 31.90 -19.52
N ASN A 185 18.80 32.53 -19.40
CA ASN A 185 17.62 32.33 -20.27
C ASN A 185 16.94 30.94 -20.20
N ASN A 186 17.42 30.06 -19.32
CA ASN A 186 16.79 28.76 -19.05
C ASN A 186 15.92 28.84 -17.79
N VAL A 187 14.90 27.99 -17.75
CA VAL A 187 14.00 27.84 -16.59
C VAL A 187 14.24 26.47 -15.97
N TYR A 188 14.55 26.47 -14.68
CA TYR A 188 14.79 25.27 -13.88
C TYR A 188 13.69 25.11 -12.84
N VAL A 189 13.35 23.85 -12.54
CA VAL A 189 12.48 23.51 -11.42
C VAL A 189 13.37 22.91 -10.33
N THR A 190 13.43 23.57 -9.18
CA THR A 190 14.30 23.23 -8.03
C THR A 190 13.51 22.75 -6.81
#